data_AF-A0AAU1DFF9-F1
#
_entry.id   AF-A0AAU1DFF9-F1
#
_cell.length_a   1.000
_cell.length_b   1.000
_cell.length_c   1.000
_cell.angle_alpha   90.00
_cell.angle_beta   90.00
_cell.angle_gamma   90.00
#
_symmetry.space_group_name_H-M   'P 1'
#
loop_
_entity.id
_entity.type
_entity.pdbx_description
1 polymer ?
#
loop_
_entity_poly.entity_id
_entity_poly.type
_entity_poly.pdbx_seq_one_letter_code
_entity_poly.pdbx_strand_id
1 'polypeptide(L)'
;MANAQLPQGWTLEQIRDVSGDYDAVVLDPNRMVKWVDVAGASEAMQPEIVLGFHSLCLVKPLHDDDWYMGSLYDDGSIDCWTAYGDLHEALRGL
;
A
#
# COMPACT_ATOMS: atom_id res chain seq x y z
N MET A 1 -14.73 0.75 -13.28
CA MET A 1 -14.60 1.62 -12.09
C MET A 1 -14.16 0.70 -10.98
N ALA A 2 -12.86 0.59 -10.74
CA ALA A 2 -12.34 -0.22 -9.64
C ALA A 2 -12.60 0.61 -8.38
N ASN A 3 -13.55 0.21 -7.55
CA ASN A 3 -13.76 0.91 -6.29
C ASN A 3 -12.55 0.61 -5.40
N ALA A 4 -11.95 1.65 -4.84
CA ALA A 4 -10.95 1.55 -3.79
C ALA A 4 -11.48 0.59 -2.71
N GLN A 5 -10.87 -0.59 -2.58
CA GLN A 5 -11.33 -1.65 -1.70
C GLN A 5 -10.56 -1.58 -0.38
N LEU A 6 -11.27 -1.70 0.74
CA LEU A 6 -10.67 -1.84 2.05
C LEU A 6 -10.38 -3.32 2.33
N PRO A 7 -9.34 -3.63 3.13
CA PRO A 7 -9.08 -5.00 3.54
C PRO A 7 -10.25 -5.54 4.38
N GLN A 8 -10.51 -6.84 4.24
CA GLN A 8 -11.64 -7.46 4.91
C GLN A 8 -11.48 -7.36 6.44
N GLY A 9 -12.50 -6.79 7.11
CA GLY A 9 -12.49 -6.61 8.56
C GLY A 9 -11.77 -5.35 9.06
N TRP A 10 -11.26 -4.51 8.15
CA TRP A 10 -10.64 -3.22 8.49
C TRP A 10 -11.48 -2.05 8.02
N THR A 11 -11.55 -1.02 8.85
CA THR A 11 -12.11 0.28 8.45
C THR A 11 -10.99 1.28 8.22
N LEU A 12 -11.26 2.29 7.39
CA LEU A 12 -10.32 3.39 7.18
C LEU A 12 -9.99 4.11 8.51
N GLU A 13 -10.95 4.19 9.42
CA GLU A 13 -10.75 4.78 10.75
C GLU A 13 -9.76 3.96 11.60
N GLN A 14 -9.86 2.62 11.60
CA GLN A 14 -8.88 1.76 12.29
C GLN A 14 -7.49 1.88 11.69
N ILE A 15 -7.39 1.96 10.35
CA ILE A 15 -6.13 2.16 9.66
C ILE A 15 -5.47 3.48 10.10
N ARG A 16 -6.25 4.56 10.18
CA ARG A 16 -5.80 5.88 10.67
C ARG A 16 -5.36 5.85 12.12
N ASP A 17 -6.10 5.16 12.97
CA ASP A 17 -5.79 5.03 14.41
C ASP A 17 -4.47 4.27 14.64
N VAL A 18 -4.26 3.16 13.91
CA VAL A 18 -3.05 2.32 14.03
C VAL A 18 -1.83 2.98 13.40
N SER A 19 -1.97 3.55 12.20
CA SER A 19 -0.86 4.27 11.53
C SER A 19 -0.50 5.57 12.22
N GLY A 20 -1.42 6.17 12.98
CA GLY A 20 -1.29 7.52 13.50
C GLY A 20 -1.51 8.62 12.44
N ASP A 21 -1.76 8.24 11.20
CA ASP A 21 -2.00 9.13 10.07
C ASP A 21 -3.51 9.31 9.84
N TYR A 22 -4.06 10.41 10.38
CA TYR A 22 -5.48 10.75 10.19
C TYR A 22 -5.85 11.05 8.73
N ASP A 23 -4.86 11.38 7.89
CA ASP A 23 -5.03 11.63 6.46
C ASP A 23 -4.91 10.36 5.61
N ALA A 24 -4.83 9.16 6.23
CA ALA A 24 -4.79 7.94 5.45
C ALA A 24 -6.01 7.82 4.53
N VAL A 25 -5.78 7.51 3.26
CA VAL A 25 -6.79 7.39 2.21
C VAL A 25 -6.64 6.10 1.43
N VAL A 26 -7.75 5.53 0.97
CA VAL A 26 -7.70 4.41 0.02
C VAL A 26 -7.55 4.99 -1.38
N LEU A 27 -6.50 4.56 -2.08
CA LEU A 27 -6.23 4.97 -3.45
C LEU A 27 -6.76 3.92 -4.42
N ASP A 28 -6.99 4.36 -5.66
CA ASP A 28 -7.42 3.48 -6.73
C ASP A 28 -6.31 2.46 -7.07
N PRO A 29 -6.61 1.15 -7.16
CA PRO A 29 -5.64 0.14 -7.52
C PRO A 29 -5.23 0.19 -9.00
N ASN A 30 -5.90 0.97 -9.85
CA ASN A 30 -5.49 1.13 -11.24
C ASN A 30 -4.31 2.11 -11.39
N ARG A 31 -3.20 1.84 -10.69
CA ARG A 31 -1.97 2.64 -10.65
C ARG A 31 -0.74 1.79 -10.94
N MET A 32 0.33 2.44 -11.39
CA MET A 32 1.59 1.76 -11.63
C MET A 32 2.30 1.51 -10.30
N VAL A 33 2.35 0.24 -9.90
CA VAL A 33 3.09 -0.20 -8.72
C VAL A 33 4.26 -1.08 -9.16
N LYS A 34 5.44 -0.80 -8.62
CA LYS A 34 6.66 -1.56 -8.85
C LYS A 34 7.22 -2.04 -7.54
N TRP A 35 7.56 -3.32 -7.45
CA TRP A 35 8.39 -3.86 -6.39
C TRP A 35 9.85 -3.68 -6.76
N VAL A 36 10.60 -2.92 -5.95
CA VAL A 36 12.03 -2.68 -6.09
C VAL A 36 12.76 -3.59 -5.10
N ASP A 37 13.36 -4.64 -5.62
CA ASP A 37 14.21 -5.54 -4.84
C ASP A 37 15.50 -4.84 -4.39
N VAL A 38 16.15 -5.38 -3.35
CA VAL A 38 17.45 -4.93 -2.85
C VAL A 38 18.56 -4.90 -3.92
N ALA A 39 18.45 -5.73 -4.97
CA ALA A 39 19.34 -5.73 -6.12
C ALA A 39 19.06 -4.60 -7.14
N GLY A 40 18.03 -3.77 -6.91
CA GLY A 40 17.60 -2.70 -7.81
C GLY A 40 16.78 -3.17 -9.01
N ALA A 41 16.33 -4.42 -9.01
CA ALA A 41 15.38 -4.92 -9.99
C ALA A 41 13.98 -4.42 -9.64
N SER A 42 13.28 -3.82 -10.61
CA SER A 42 11.90 -3.36 -10.44
C SER A 42 10.93 -4.27 -11.19
N GLU A 43 9.98 -4.87 -10.49
CA GLU A 43 8.96 -5.75 -11.06
C GLU A 43 7.58 -5.10 -10.95
N ALA A 44 6.83 -5.06 -12.06
CA ALA A 44 5.48 -4.50 -12.04
C ALA A 44 4.53 -5.45 -11.31
N MET A 45 3.81 -4.92 -10.31
CA MET A 45 2.82 -5.67 -9.55
C MET A 45 1.43 -5.07 -9.76
N GLN A 46 0.41 -5.93 -9.77
CA GLN A 46 -0.98 -5.50 -9.83
C GLN A 46 -1.53 -5.38 -8.40
N PRO A 47 -1.74 -4.15 -7.90
CA PRO A 47 -2.33 -3.96 -6.59
C PRO A 47 -3.82 -4.33 -6.62
N GLU A 48 -4.30 -5.01 -5.59
CA GLU A 48 -5.73 -5.14 -5.32
C GLU A 48 -6.19 -3.98 -4.42
N ILE A 49 -5.38 -3.66 -3.40
CA ILE A 49 -5.66 -2.61 -2.43
C ILE A 49 -4.45 -1.68 -2.35
N VAL A 50 -4.72 -0.37 -2.37
CA VAL A 50 -3.70 0.66 -2.17
C VAL A 50 -4.16 1.62 -1.09
N LEU A 51 -3.35 1.78 -0.05
CA LEU A 51 -3.54 2.73 1.04
C LEU A 51 -2.44 3.79 0.93
N GLY A 52 -2.81 5.05 0.84
CA GLY A 52 -1.89 6.20 0.84
C GLY A 52 -1.84 6.85 2.21
N PHE A 53 -0.62 7.15 2.67
CA PHE A 53 -0.29 7.82 3.92
C PHE A 53 0.67 8.97 3.62
N HIS A 54 0.14 10.16 3.32
CA HIS A 54 0.94 11.31 2.91
C HIS A 54 1.93 11.00 1.75
N SER A 55 3.19 10.67 2.06
CA SER A 55 4.27 10.36 1.11
C SER A 55 4.61 8.87 1.01
N LEU A 56 3.99 8.04 1.84
CA LEU A 56 4.14 6.59 1.88
C LEU A 56 2.85 5.93 1.40
N CYS A 57 2.96 4.66 1.04
CA CYS A 57 1.80 3.86 0.68
C CYS A 57 2.01 2.39 1.05
N LEU A 58 0.90 1.72 1.34
CA LEU A 58 0.80 0.29 1.50
C LEU A 58 -0.02 -0.31 0.37
N VAL A 59 0.48 -1.40 -0.19
CA VAL A 59 -0.10 -2.08 -1.34
C VAL A 59 -0.27 -3.55 -1.00
N LYS A 60 -1.48 -4.07 -1.18
CA LYS A 60 -1.73 -5.52 -1.20
C LYS A 60 -1.97 -5.94 -2.64
N PRO A 61 -1.08 -6.73 -3.27
CA PRO A 61 -1.30 -7.25 -4.62
C PRO A 61 -2.40 -8.30 -4.65
N LEU A 62 -2.99 -8.51 -5.82
CA LEU A 62 -4.09 -9.48 -6.01
C LEU A 62 -3.64 -10.94 -5.82
N HIS A 63 -2.37 -11.22 -6.11
CA HIS A 63 -1.82 -12.57 -6.09
C HIS A 63 -1.06 -12.92 -4.81
N ASP A 64 -1.05 -12.01 -3.84
CA ASP A 64 -0.32 -12.18 -2.59
C ASP A 64 -1.15 -11.69 -1.40
N ASP A 65 -0.92 -12.28 -0.22
CA ASP A 65 -1.57 -11.80 0.99
C ASP A 65 -0.71 -10.76 1.73
N ASP A 66 0.58 -10.71 1.42
CA ASP A 66 1.56 -9.80 2.01
C ASP A 66 1.30 -8.33 1.63
N TRP A 67 1.72 -7.44 2.52
CA TRP A 67 1.59 -6.00 2.40
C TRP A 67 2.91 -5.35 2.04
N TYR A 68 2.92 -4.68 0.91
CA TYR A 68 4.10 -4.05 0.34
C TYR A 68 4.07 -2.56 0.63
N MET A 69 5.05 -2.07 1.37
CA MET A 69 5.22 -0.65 1.65
C MET A 69 6.21 -0.03 0.68
N GLY A 70 5.89 1.19 0.28
CA GLY A 70 6.67 1.99 -0.64
C GLY A 70 6.44 3.47 -0.46
N SER A 71 7.04 4.25 -1.36
CA SER A 71 6.71 5.67 -1.52
C SER A 71 5.71 5.87 -2.63
N LEU A 72 4.78 6.78 -2.37
CA LEU A 72 3.89 7.34 -3.34
C LEU A 72 4.52 8.60 -3.94
N TYR A 73 4.67 8.62 -5.26
CA TYR A 73 5.14 9.80 -5.99
C TYR A 73 3.97 10.66 -6.47
N ASP A 74 4.26 11.93 -6.77
CA ASP A 74 3.28 12.91 -7.25
C ASP A 74 2.62 12.52 -8.59
N ASP A 75 3.35 11.78 -9.43
CA ASP A 75 2.85 11.15 -10.67
C ASP A 75 1.80 10.04 -10.41
N GLY A 76 1.64 9.62 -9.15
CA GLY A 76 0.76 8.52 -8.75
C GLY A 76 1.39 7.14 -8.91
N SER A 77 2.65 7.09 -9.35
CA SER A 77 3.50 5.90 -9.35
C SER A 77 3.89 5.50 -7.92
N ILE A 78 4.07 4.20 -7.69
CA ILE A 78 4.47 3.63 -6.40
C ILE A 78 5.67 2.72 -6.60
N ASP A 79 6.71 2.93 -5.79
CA ASP A 79 7.84 1.99 -5.68
C ASP A 79 7.80 1.36 -4.28
N CYS A 80 7.47 0.08 -4.20
CA CYS A 80 7.48 -0.72 -3.00
C CYS A 80 8.89 -1.32 -2.78
N TRP A 81 9.38 -1.33 -1.54
CA TRP A 81 10.72 -1.82 -1.21
C TRP A 81 10.78 -2.68 0.05
N THR A 82 9.69 -2.75 0.81
CA THR A 82 9.59 -3.65 1.96
C THR A 82 8.24 -4.34 1.95
N ALA A 83 8.22 -5.59 2.41
CA ALA A 83 7.01 -6.39 2.52
C ALA A 83 6.79 -6.76 3.99
N TYR A 84 5.53 -6.85 4.38
CA TYR A 84 5.06 -7.18 5.72
C TYR A 84 4.03 -8.30 5.60
N GLY A 85 4.12 -9.31 6.48
CA GLY A 85 3.15 -10.40 6.52
C GLY A 85 1.76 -9.96 6.98
N ASP A 86 1.70 -8.86 7.74
CA ASP A 86 0.47 -8.37 8.35
C ASP A 86 0.30 -6.87 8.14
N LEU A 87 -0.93 -6.46 7.79
CA LEU A 87 -1.31 -5.05 7.70
C LEU A 87 -1.00 -4.31 9.00
N HIS A 88 -1.24 -4.94 10.14
CA HIS A 88 -1.03 -4.32 11.45
C HIS A 88 0.44 -3.99 11.71
N GLU A 89 1.37 -4.87 11.31
CA GLU A 89 2.81 -4.58 11.39
C GLU A 89 3.20 -3.49 10.40
N ALA A 90 2.66 -3.54 9.19
CA ALA A 90 2.92 -2.57 8.15
C ALA A 90 2.49 -1.16 8.56
N LEU A 91 1.31 -1.01 9.16
CA LEU A 91 0.80 0.26 9.66
C LEU A 91 1.64 0.81 10.81
N ARG A 92 2.17 -0.07 11.67
CA ARG A 92 3.05 0.33 12.78
C ARG A 92 4.44 0.77 12.32
N GLY A 93 4.82 0.41 11.09
CA GLY A 93 6.11 0.77 10.49
C GLY A 93 6.12 2.11 9.74
N LEU A 94 4.96 2.76 9.61
CA LEU A 94 4.81 4.12 9.08
C LEU A 94 5.28 5.17 10.10
#